data_AF-A0A961V3X1-F1
#
_entry.id   AF-A0A961V3X1-F1
#
_cell.length_a   1.000
_cell.length_b   1.000
_cell.length_c   1.000
_cell.angle_alpha   90.00
_cell.angle_beta   90.00
_cell.angle_gamma   90.00
#
_symmetry.space_group_name_H-M   'P 1'
#
loop_
_entity.id
_entity.type
_entity.pdbx_description
1 polymer ?
#
loop_
_entity_poly.entity_id
_entity_poly.type
_entity_poly.pdbx_seq_one_letter_code
_entity_poly.pdbx_strand_id
1 'polypeptide(L)'
;MSIYDEPVNYLGMFPPKPSYADALADVLGPPPPVNRLIPGGTRIGVPIAPPEPPLILVNATGISGTTYSLQLHPIGTDYLWHPGVYIFCKLAPNGNWDAVYVGETAAFGHRLSRELFAHHKWPRIRAAGATHIATLHIPGPLWSRESIETDLRHSLNPPCNDQ
;
A
#
# COMPACT_ATOMS: atom_id res chain seq x y z
N MET A 1 7.30 45.26 1.56
CA MET A 1 7.55 45.08 3.01
C MET A 1 7.02 43.70 3.35
N SER A 2 7.91 42.84 3.85
CA SER A 2 7.78 41.38 3.85
C SER A 2 6.73 40.84 4.84
N ILE A 3 5.92 39.87 4.39
CA ILE A 3 5.10 38.99 5.22
C ILE A 3 5.77 37.61 5.14
N TYR A 4 6.61 37.30 6.11
CA TYR A 4 7.11 35.95 6.31
C TYR A 4 6.06 35.19 7.13
N ASP A 5 5.39 34.24 6.48
CA ASP A 5 4.65 33.17 7.14
C ASP A 5 5.67 32.19 7.74
N GLU A 6 5.60 31.99 9.05
CA GLU A 6 6.38 31.01 9.81
C GLU A 6 5.98 29.57 9.41
N PRO A 7 6.92 28.63 9.23
CA PRO A 7 6.58 27.24 8.95
C PRO A 7 6.01 26.55 10.20
N VAL A 8 4.76 26.08 10.13
CA VAL A 8 4.12 25.29 11.18
C VAL A 8 4.81 23.92 11.29
N ASN A 9 5.55 23.71 12.38
CA ASN A 9 6.23 22.46 12.72
C ASN A 9 5.23 21.39 13.17
N TYR A 10 4.82 20.48 12.28
CA TYR A 10 3.93 19.34 12.55
C TYR A 10 4.64 18.09 13.10
N LEU A 11 5.77 18.26 13.80
CA LEU A 11 6.64 17.12 14.15
C LEU A 11 6.23 16.34 15.43
N GLY A 12 5.11 16.67 16.06
CA GLY A 12 4.73 16.09 17.37
C GLY A 12 3.31 15.55 17.52
N MET A 13 2.50 15.51 16.46
CA MET A 13 1.03 15.29 16.59
C MET A 13 0.51 13.96 16.03
N PHE A 14 1.39 13.00 15.72
CA PHE A 14 0.96 11.71 15.20
C PHE A 14 1.15 10.60 16.24
N PRO A 15 0.13 9.74 16.46
CA PRO A 15 0.34 8.52 17.23
C PRO A 15 1.45 7.69 16.57
N PRO A 16 2.20 6.88 17.35
CA PRO A 16 3.16 5.95 16.76
C PRO A 16 2.46 5.12 15.70
N LYS A 17 3.13 4.91 14.55
CA LYS A 17 2.63 4.01 13.51
C LYS A 17 2.28 2.68 14.20
N PRO A 18 1.04 2.17 14.09
CA PRO A 18 0.75 0.84 14.59
C PRO A 18 1.72 -0.11 13.93
N SER A 19 2.31 -1.01 14.73
CA SER A 19 3.21 -1.99 14.16
C SER A 19 2.40 -2.86 13.20
N TYR A 20 3.05 -3.40 12.18
CA TYR A 20 2.43 -4.34 11.25
C TYR A 20 1.73 -5.51 11.97
N ALA A 21 2.22 -5.89 13.17
CA ALA A 21 1.61 -6.90 14.01
C ALA A 21 0.24 -6.48 14.60
N ASP A 22 0.05 -5.19 14.89
CA ASP A 22 -1.20 -4.68 15.47
C ASP A 22 -2.34 -4.68 14.43
N ALA A 23 -2.03 -4.45 13.15
CA ALA A 23 -3.00 -4.47 12.07
C ALA A 23 -3.46 -5.88 11.67
N LEU A 24 -2.63 -6.90 11.93
CA LEU A 24 -2.94 -8.30 11.61
C LEU A 24 -3.79 -8.98 12.70
N ALA A 25 -3.75 -8.50 13.94
CA ALA A 25 -4.49 -9.08 15.06
C ALA A 25 -6.01 -9.04 14.86
N ASP A 26 -6.52 -8.00 14.19
CA ASP A 26 -7.95 -7.86 13.86
C ASP A 26 -8.43 -8.84 12.78
N VAL A 27 -7.51 -9.44 11.99
CA VAL A 27 -7.85 -10.28 10.84
C VAL A 27 -7.52 -11.76 11.08
N LEU A 28 -6.46 -12.08 11.83
CA LEU A 28 -5.88 -13.43 11.87
C LEU A 28 -5.99 -14.18 13.21
N GLY A 29 -6.51 -13.55 14.27
CA GLY A 29 -6.62 -14.18 15.60
C GLY A 29 -5.27 -14.35 16.32
N PRO A 30 -5.28 -14.78 17.61
CA PRO A 30 -4.07 -14.82 18.43
C PRO A 30 -3.08 -15.90 17.94
N PRO A 31 -1.77 -15.66 18.02
CA PRO A 31 -0.77 -16.63 17.60
C PRO A 31 -0.79 -17.89 18.48
N PRO A 32 -0.45 -19.07 17.93
CA PRO A 32 -0.37 -20.30 18.72
C PRO A 32 0.75 -20.21 19.77
N PRO A 33 0.61 -20.88 20.93
CA PRO A 33 1.59 -20.82 22.00
C PRO A 33 2.95 -21.39 21.58
N VAL A 34 4.02 -20.64 21.85
CA VAL A 34 5.40 -21.04 21.53
C VAL A 34 5.88 -22.17 22.47
N ASN A 35 6.53 -23.16 21.85
CA ASN A 35 6.99 -24.41 22.47
C ASN A 35 7.79 -24.26 23.77
N ARG A 36 7.48 -25.16 24.71
CA ARG A 36 8.15 -25.40 26.00
C ARG A 36 9.64 -25.75 25.82
N LEU A 37 10.52 -25.12 26.60
CA LEU A 37 11.98 -25.34 26.59
C LEU A 37 12.35 -26.75 27.07
N ILE A 38 13.24 -27.44 26.34
CA ILE A 38 13.97 -28.63 26.83
C ILE A 38 15.41 -28.17 27.20
N PRO A 39 15.97 -28.54 28.37
CA PRO A 39 17.33 -28.14 28.74
C PRO A 39 18.38 -29.02 28.04
N GLY A 40 19.39 -28.40 27.40
CA GLY A 40 20.67 -29.07 27.11
C GLY A 40 21.19 -29.14 25.67
N GLY A 41 20.58 -28.47 24.68
CA GLY A 41 21.05 -28.52 23.28
C GLY A 41 21.61 -27.19 22.77
N THR A 42 22.89 -27.15 22.41
CA THR A 42 23.53 -26.04 21.67
C THR A 42 22.71 -25.67 20.43
N ARG A 43 22.17 -24.46 20.39
CA ARG A 43 21.41 -23.93 19.24
C ARG A 43 22.36 -23.26 18.25
N ILE A 44 22.61 -23.89 17.11
CA ILE A 44 22.94 -23.14 15.88
C ILE A 44 21.61 -22.67 15.32
N GLY A 45 21.08 -21.58 15.90
CA GLY A 45 19.87 -20.95 15.39
C GLY A 45 20.21 -20.26 14.09
N VAL A 46 19.97 -20.91 12.95
CA VAL A 46 19.67 -20.14 11.74
C VAL A 46 18.49 -19.26 12.14
N PRO A 47 18.60 -17.92 12.07
CA PRO A 47 17.44 -17.07 12.28
C PRO A 47 16.45 -17.46 11.19
N ILE A 48 15.46 -18.25 11.57
CA ILE A 48 14.31 -18.52 10.72
C ILE A 48 13.68 -17.14 10.62
N ALA A 49 13.89 -16.46 9.49
CA ALA A 49 13.23 -15.20 9.23
C ALA A 49 11.74 -15.41 9.54
N PRO A 50 11.08 -14.46 10.24
CA PRO A 50 9.66 -14.58 10.47
C PRO A 50 8.98 -14.92 9.14
N PRO A 51 8.01 -15.85 9.12
CA PRO A 51 7.35 -16.24 7.89
C PRO A 51 6.88 -14.97 7.20
N GLU A 52 7.30 -14.78 5.94
CA GLU A 52 6.86 -13.63 5.17
C GLU A 52 5.33 -13.62 5.19
N PRO A 53 4.69 -12.49 5.51
CA PRO A 53 3.26 -12.43 5.57
C PRO A 53 2.67 -12.88 4.22
N PRO A 54 1.55 -13.61 4.24
CA PRO A 54 0.94 -14.10 3.02
C PRO A 54 0.57 -12.93 2.10
N LEU A 55 0.92 -13.06 0.82
CA LEU A 55 0.54 -12.08 -0.20
C LEU A 55 -0.99 -12.08 -0.36
N ILE A 56 -1.62 -10.97 -0.02
CA ILE A 56 -3.03 -10.74 -0.29
C ILE A 56 -3.15 -10.21 -1.71
N LEU A 57 -3.87 -10.92 -2.58
CA LEU A 57 -4.12 -10.50 -3.95
C LEU A 57 -5.54 -9.99 -4.12
N VAL A 58 -5.69 -8.88 -4.84
CA VAL A 58 -6.98 -8.32 -5.25
C VAL A 58 -7.02 -8.24 -6.77
N ASN A 59 -8.18 -8.53 -7.36
CA ASN A 59 -8.37 -8.43 -8.80
C ASN A 59 -9.05 -7.11 -9.15
N ALA A 60 -8.55 -6.43 -10.18
CA ALA A 60 -9.19 -5.26 -10.77
C ALA A 60 -9.34 -5.49 -12.28
N THR A 61 -10.54 -5.26 -12.80
CA THR A 61 -10.83 -5.40 -14.23
C THR A 61 -10.75 -4.02 -14.87
N GLY A 62 -9.98 -3.89 -15.95
CA GLY A 62 -9.92 -2.66 -16.75
C GLY A 62 -11.05 -2.57 -17.77
N ILE A 63 -11.19 -1.43 -18.45
CA ILE A 63 -12.31 -1.17 -19.37
C ILE A 63 -12.21 -2.06 -20.63
N SER A 64 -11.00 -2.53 -20.94
CA SER A 64 -10.72 -3.55 -21.94
C SER A 64 -11.32 -4.94 -21.62
N GLY A 65 -11.72 -5.17 -20.36
CA GLY A 65 -12.09 -6.49 -19.84
C GLY A 65 -10.92 -7.30 -19.32
N THR A 66 -9.68 -6.81 -19.44
CA THR A 66 -8.49 -7.45 -18.86
C THR A 66 -8.56 -7.39 -17.34
N THR A 67 -8.30 -8.52 -16.67
CA THR A 67 -8.22 -8.56 -15.21
C THR A 67 -6.76 -8.60 -14.76
N TYR A 68 -6.43 -7.71 -13.84
CA TYR A 68 -5.11 -7.54 -13.25
C TYR A 68 -5.15 -8.01 -11.80
N SER A 69 -4.23 -8.88 -11.39
CA SER A 69 -4.05 -9.31 -10.00
C SER A 69 -2.97 -8.45 -9.34
N LEU A 70 -3.36 -7.69 -8.31
CA LEU A 70 -2.52 -6.73 -7.61
C LEU A 70 -2.24 -7.22 -6.19
N GLN A 71 -1.03 -6.95 -5.69
CA GLN A 71 -0.66 -7.21 -4.30
C GLN A 71 -1.18 -6.09 -3.41
N LEU A 72 -1.97 -6.45 -2.40
CA LEU A 72 -2.59 -5.52 -1.47
C LEU A 72 -1.77 -5.40 -0.19
N HIS A 73 -1.45 -4.17 0.19
CA HIS A 73 -0.74 -3.87 1.43
C HIS A 73 -1.42 -2.70 2.16
N PRO A 74 -1.35 -2.62 3.50
CA PRO A 74 -1.78 -1.43 4.22
C PRO A 74 -0.91 -0.21 3.85
N ILE A 75 -1.51 0.97 3.85
CA ILE A 75 -0.77 2.23 3.70
C ILE A 75 0.30 2.33 4.80
N GLY A 76 1.51 2.72 4.40
CA GLY A 76 2.68 2.79 5.30
C GLY A 76 3.62 1.59 5.18
N THR A 77 3.29 0.61 4.33
CA THR A 77 4.20 -0.46 3.92
C THR A 77 5.41 0.11 3.16
N ASP A 78 6.60 -0.42 3.44
CA ASP A 78 7.82 -0.09 2.70
C ASP A 78 7.88 -0.86 1.38
N TYR A 79 8.21 -0.16 0.30
CA TYR A 79 8.27 -0.72 -1.05
C TYR A 79 9.70 -0.72 -1.61
N LEU A 80 9.98 -1.74 -2.40
CA LEU A 80 11.18 -1.78 -3.26
C LEU A 80 11.08 -0.77 -4.40
N TRP A 81 12.22 -0.46 -5.01
CA TRP A 81 12.36 0.52 -6.09
C TRP A 81 12.00 -0.09 -7.45
N HIS A 82 10.74 -0.50 -7.58
CA HIS A 82 10.22 -1.15 -8.77
C HIS A 82 9.18 -0.28 -9.49
N PRO A 83 9.16 -0.25 -10.83
CA PRO A 83 8.16 0.47 -11.59
C PRO A 83 6.82 -0.27 -11.64
N GLY A 84 5.70 0.44 -11.70
CA GLY A 84 4.42 -0.23 -11.89
C GLY A 84 3.21 0.67 -11.69
N VAL A 85 2.05 0.03 -11.60
CA VAL A 85 0.76 0.68 -11.36
C VAL A 85 0.34 0.41 -9.92
N TYR A 86 -0.30 1.40 -9.30
CA TYR A 86 -0.83 1.29 -7.94
C TYR A 86 -2.25 1.86 -7.85
N ILE A 87 -2.99 1.34 -6.86
CA ILE A 87 -4.35 1.77 -6.53
C ILE A 87 -4.41 2.05 -5.03
N PHE A 88 -4.68 3.30 -4.65
CA PHE A 88 -5.14 3.57 -3.28
C PHE A 88 -6.59 3.10 -3.19
N CYS A 89 -6.91 2.30 -2.19
CA CYS A 89 -8.23 1.69 -2.05
C CYS A 89 -8.68 1.62 -0.58
N LYS A 90 -9.96 1.33 -0.40
CA LYS A 90 -10.60 1.09 0.89
C LYS A 90 -11.54 -0.10 0.81
N LEU A 91 -11.73 -0.79 1.92
CA LEU A 91 -12.71 -1.87 2.00
C LEU A 91 -14.12 -1.27 2.08
N ALA A 92 -14.97 -1.63 1.14
CA ALA A 92 -16.36 -1.24 1.09
C ALA A 92 -17.24 -2.17 1.95
N PRO A 93 -18.46 -1.74 2.33
CA PRO A 93 -19.36 -2.57 3.16
C PRO A 93 -19.75 -3.92 2.54
N ASN A 94 -19.64 -4.04 1.21
CA ASN A 94 -19.89 -5.28 0.47
C ASN A 94 -18.70 -6.25 0.49
N GLY A 95 -17.60 -5.91 1.17
CA GLY A 95 -16.37 -6.71 1.23
C GLY A 95 -15.43 -6.53 0.03
N ASN A 96 -15.76 -5.67 -0.93
CA ASN A 96 -14.91 -5.38 -2.08
C ASN A 96 -13.96 -4.20 -1.78
N TRP A 97 -12.88 -4.10 -2.55
CA TRP A 97 -11.94 -2.98 -2.48
C TRP A 97 -12.35 -1.90 -3.48
N ASP A 98 -12.84 -0.77 -2.97
CA ASP A 98 -13.18 0.39 -3.79
C ASP A 98 -11.92 1.19 -4.10
N ALA A 99 -11.67 1.45 -5.38
CA ALA A 99 -10.57 2.30 -5.82
C ALA A 99 -10.84 3.77 -5.48
N VAL A 100 -9.86 4.40 -4.86
CA VAL A 100 -9.86 5.83 -4.49
C VAL A 100 -9.04 6.63 -5.48
N TYR A 101 -7.89 6.10 -5.89
CA TYR A 101 -6.98 6.70 -6.86
C TYR A 101 -6.20 5.59 -7.57
N VAL A 102 -5.97 5.75 -8.88
CA VAL A 102 -5.11 4.90 -9.71
C VAL A 102 -3.98 5.75 -10.27
N GLY A 103 -2.75 5.25 -10.27
CA GLY A 103 -1.63 5.94 -10.90
C GLY A 103 -0.49 4.98 -11.26
N GLU A 104 0.45 5.47 -12.06
CA GLU A 104 1.71 4.78 -12.33
C GLU A 104 2.91 5.44 -11.67
N THR A 105 4.03 4.70 -11.60
CA THR A 105 5.32 5.24 -11.18
C THR A 105 6.48 4.44 -11.75
N ALA A 106 7.62 5.11 -11.92
CA ALA A 106 8.91 4.48 -12.21
C ALA A 106 9.52 3.78 -10.97
N ALA A 107 9.10 4.11 -9.74
CA ALA A 107 9.63 3.51 -8.52
C ALA A 107 8.64 3.57 -7.34
N PHE A 108 8.12 2.42 -6.92
CA PHE A 108 7.22 2.30 -5.77
C PHE A 108 7.86 2.81 -4.48
N GLY A 109 9.09 2.43 -4.15
CA GLY A 109 9.76 2.91 -2.93
C GLY A 109 9.90 4.44 -2.86
N HIS A 110 10.03 5.10 -4.01
CA HIS A 110 10.00 6.55 -4.08
C HIS A 110 8.59 7.08 -3.82
N ARG A 111 7.61 6.64 -4.61
CA ARG A 111 6.26 7.20 -4.65
C ARG A 111 5.37 6.83 -3.46
N LEU A 112 5.48 5.59 -2.98
CA LEU A 112 4.57 4.97 -2.02
C LEU A 112 5.18 4.83 -0.61
N SER A 113 6.49 5.06 -0.47
CA SER A 113 7.16 5.05 0.84
C SER A 113 7.77 6.43 1.16
N ARG A 114 8.77 6.89 0.39
CA ARG A 114 9.51 8.13 0.72
C ARG A 114 8.67 9.40 0.54
N GLU A 115 7.95 9.51 -0.57
CA GLU A 115 7.19 10.72 -0.95
C GLU A 115 5.69 10.56 -0.79
N LEU A 116 5.23 9.55 -0.06
CA LEU A 116 3.80 9.25 0.08
C LEU A 116 2.99 10.48 0.51
N PHE A 117 3.49 11.23 1.50
CA PHE A 117 2.83 12.43 2.01
C PHE A 117 2.96 13.65 1.10
N ALA A 118 3.98 13.67 0.22
CA ALA A 118 4.18 14.71 -0.79
C ALA A 118 3.40 14.42 -2.08
N HIS A 119 2.72 13.28 -2.17
CA HIS A 119 1.85 12.95 -3.30
C HIS A 119 0.76 14.04 -3.45
N HIS A 120 0.70 14.71 -4.59
CA HIS A 120 -0.17 15.88 -4.79
C HIS A 120 -1.68 15.61 -4.52
N LYS A 121 -2.18 14.39 -4.78
CA LYS A 121 -3.55 13.96 -4.41
C LYS A 121 -3.71 13.46 -2.97
N TRP A 122 -2.63 13.38 -2.16
CA TRP A 122 -2.64 12.77 -0.83
C TRP A 122 -3.73 13.32 0.10
N PRO A 123 -3.96 14.65 0.20
CA PRO A 123 -5.03 15.17 1.05
C PRO A 123 -6.40 14.63 0.65
N ARG A 124 -6.69 14.52 -0.65
CA ARG A 124 -7.96 14.00 -1.19
C ARG A 124 -8.08 12.50 -0.98
N ILE A 125 -7.00 11.75 -1.22
CA ILE A 125 -6.94 10.30 -1.01
C ILE A 125 -7.22 9.95 0.46
N ARG A 126 -6.57 10.66 1.39
CA ARG A 126 -6.78 10.49 2.83
C ARG A 126 -8.20 10.87 3.23
N ALA A 127 -8.72 11.99 2.74
CA ALA A 127 -10.09 12.42 3.03
C ALA A 127 -11.15 11.44 2.49
N ALA A 128 -10.88 10.76 1.37
CA ALA A 128 -11.73 9.72 0.80
C ALA A 128 -11.68 8.38 1.56
N GLY A 129 -10.79 8.26 2.55
CA GLY A 129 -10.69 7.13 3.47
C GLY A 129 -9.89 5.95 2.93
N ALA A 130 -8.92 6.17 2.04
CA ALA A 130 -8.03 5.09 1.61
C ALA A 130 -7.25 4.51 2.80
N THR A 131 -7.17 3.18 2.88
CA THR A 131 -6.46 2.45 3.94
C THR A 131 -5.40 1.51 3.39
N HIS A 132 -5.53 1.10 2.13
CA HIS A 132 -4.65 0.13 1.49
C HIS A 132 -4.14 0.63 0.14
N ILE A 133 -3.07 -0.01 -0.34
CA ILE A 133 -2.47 0.20 -1.64
C ILE A 133 -2.38 -1.17 -2.34
N ALA A 134 -2.98 -1.29 -3.51
CA ALA A 134 -2.82 -2.43 -4.38
C ALA A 134 -1.78 -2.11 -5.45
N THR A 135 -0.76 -2.95 -5.63
CA THR A 135 0.36 -2.71 -6.56
C THR A 135 0.54 -3.82 -7.58
N LEU A 136 0.86 -3.43 -8.82
CA LEU A 136 1.23 -4.32 -9.91
C LEU A 136 2.61 -3.91 -10.47
N HIS A 137 3.63 -4.73 -10.23
CA HIS A 137 4.98 -4.51 -10.78
C HIS A 137 4.99 -4.72 -12.30
N ILE A 138 5.47 -3.72 -13.04
CA ILE A 138 5.57 -3.76 -14.51
C ILE A 138 6.96 -3.23 -14.90
N PRO A 139 7.96 -4.12 -15.10
CA PRO A 139 9.36 -3.74 -15.41
C PRO A 139 9.54 -3.14 -16.81
N GLY A 140 8.46 -3.02 -17.59
CA GLY A 140 8.46 -2.55 -18.96
C GLY A 140 8.57 -1.03 -19.13
N PRO A 141 8.43 -0.56 -20.38
CA PRO A 141 8.44 0.86 -20.71
C PRO A 141 7.25 1.61 -20.12
N LEU A 142 7.35 2.95 -20.06
CA LEU A 142 6.31 3.83 -19.53
C LEU A 142 4.93 3.57 -20.15
N TRP A 143 4.87 3.43 -21.48
CA TRP A 143 3.60 3.21 -22.19
C TRP A 143 2.85 1.95 -21.73
N SER A 144 3.55 0.92 -21.23
CA SER A 144 2.90 -0.29 -20.70
C SER A 144 2.22 -0.04 -19.36
N ARG A 145 2.75 0.89 -18.56
CA ARG A 145 2.12 1.29 -17.29
C ARG A 145 0.99 2.27 -17.54
N GLU A 146 1.20 3.25 -18.41
CA GLU A 146 0.18 4.23 -18.79
C GLU A 146 -1.06 3.56 -19.41
N SER A 147 -0.87 2.52 -20.22
CA SER A 147 -2.00 1.79 -20.81
C SER A 147 -2.81 1.05 -19.75
N ILE A 148 -2.16 0.38 -18.80
CA ILE A 148 -2.82 -0.33 -17.69
C ILE A 148 -3.48 0.66 -16.72
N GLU A 149 -2.79 1.75 -16.37
CA GLU A 149 -3.36 2.81 -15.53
C GLU A 149 -4.62 3.39 -16.16
N THR A 150 -4.56 3.73 -17.45
CA THR A 150 -5.69 4.27 -18.21
C THR A 150 -6.84 3.28 -18.26
N ASP A 151 -6.55 2.00 -18.52
CA ASP A 151 -7.55 0.93 -18.59
C ASP A 151 -8.30 0.77 -17.25
N LEU A 152 -7.56 0.76 -16.14
CA LEU A 152 -8.10 0.69 -14.79
C LEU A 152 -8.85 1.96 -14.39
N ARG A 153 -8.30 3.14 -14.66
CA ARG A 153 -8.92 4.43 -14.32
C ARG A 153 -10.28 4.62 -14.98
N HIS A 154 -10.42 4.17 -16.23
CA HIS A 154 -11.69 4.26 -16.95
C HIS A 154 -12.72 3.21 -16.52
N SER A 155 -12.30 2.03 -16.06
CA SER A 155 -13.24 1.04 -15.52
C SER A 155 -13.68 1.36 -14.09
N LEU A 156 -12.72 1.69 -13.22
CA LEU A 156 -12.95 1.85 -11.79
C LEU A 156 -13.51 3.23 -11.42
N ASN A 157 -13.38 4.22 -12.31
CA ASN A 157 -13.81 5.61 -12.10
C ASN A 157 -13.45 6.17 -10.70
N PRO A 158 -12.16 6.10 -10.29
CA PRO A 158 -11.74 6.47 -8.94
C PRO A 158 -11.97 7.96 -8.67
N PRO A 159 -12.54 8.32 -7.50
CA PRO A 159 -12.98 9.68 -7.21
C PRO A 159 -11.84 10.69 -7.01
N CYS A 160 -10.59 10.26 -6.87
CA CYS A 160 -9.45 11.16 -6.69
C CYS A 160 -8.59 11.34 -7.95
N ASN A 161 -8.87 10.61 -9.03
CA ASN A 161 -8.31 10.95 -10.33
C ASN A 161 -9.08 12.12 -10.92
N ASP A 162 -8.37 13.01 -11.62
CA ASP A 162 -9.04 13.92 -12.53
C ASP A 162 -9.40 13.07 -13.77
N GLN A 163 -10.69 13.03 -14.08
CA GLN A 163 -11.25 12.20 -15.15
C GLN A 163 -11.26 12.95 -16.48
#